data_AF-A0A0R1NKJ6-F1
#
_entry.id   AF-A0A0R1NKJ6-F1
#
_cell.length_a   1.000
_cell.length_b   1.000
_cell.length_c   1.000
_cell.angle_alpha   90.00
_cell.angle_beta   90.00
_cell.angle_gamma   90.00
#
_symmetry.space_group_name_H-M   'P 1'
#
loop_
_entity.id
_entity.type
_entity.pdbx_description
1 polymer ?
#
loop_
_entity_poly.entity_id
_entity_poly.type
_entity_poly.pdbx_seq_one_letter_code
_entity_poly.pdbx_strand_id
1 'polypeptide(L)' 'MSRPGTPYDNAMIERYWNEFKVSWIRTQPQPQTYQALIQLIEEGINYFNSIRRSAKRNGLTPEEYRNQAFKKQITA' A
#
# COMPACT_ATOMS: atom_id res chain seq x y z
N MET A 1 -5.19 6.46 -14.58
CA MET A 1 -6.36 5.74 -15.12
C MET A 1 -5.86 4.65 -16.04
N SER A 2 -6.53 3.48 -16.05
CA SER A 2 -6.23 2.38 -16.97
C SER A 2 -6.29 2.82 -18.43
N ARG A 3 -5.55 2.11 -19.30
CA ARG A 3 -5.73 2.26 -20.74
C ARG A 3 -7.13 1.75 -21.12
N PRO A 4 -7.78 2.34 -22.14
CA PRO A 4 -9.06 1.83 -22.63
C PRO A 4 -8.96 0.34 -22.95
N GLY A 5 -9.86 -0.48 -22.41
CA GLY A 5 -9.87 -1.93 -22.60
C GLY A 5 -9.02 -2.75 -21.63
N THR A 6 -8.22 -2.14 -20.73
CA THR A 6 -7.42 -2.86 -19.72
C THR A 6 -7.67 -2.37 -18.28
N PRO A 7 -8.89 -2.58 -17.74
CA PRO A 7 -9.25 -2.11 -16.39
C PRO A 7 -8.40 -2.76 -15.29
N TYR A 8 -7.89 -3.97 -15.53
CA TYR A 8 -7.09 -4.71 -14.54
C TYR A 8 -5.74 -4.05 -14.22
N ASP A 9 -5.17 -3.25 -15.13
CA ASP A 9 -3.88 -2.60 -14.91
C ASP A 9 -3.92 -1.61 -13.72
N ASN A 10 -5.04 -0.90 -13.55
CA ASN A 10 -5.22 0.07 -12.46
C ASN A 10 -6.00 -0.51 -11.26
N ALA A 11 -6.69 -1.64 -11.43
CA ALA A 11 -7.56 -2.22 -10.39
C ALA A 11 -6.84 -2.46 -9.05
N MET A 12 -5.58 -2.90 -9.09
CA MET A 12 -4.81 -3.19 -7.87
C MET A 12 -4.46 -1.92 -7.09
N ILE A 13 -4.05 -0.86 -7.78
CA ILE A 13 -3.71 0.41 -7.13
C ILE A 13 -4.98 1.17 -6.69
N GLU A 14 -6.08 1.08 -7.44
CA GLU A 14 -7.39 1.61 -7.03
C GLU A 14 -7.88 0.93 -5.75
N ARG A 15 -7.80 -0.40 -5.69
CA ARG A 15 -8.15 -1.16 -4.49
C ARG A 15 -7.31 -0.73 -3.29
N TYR A 16 -6.00 -0.58 -3.48
CA TYR A 16 -5.10 -0.09 -2.44
C TYR A 16 -5.55 1.26 -1.90
N TRP A 17 -5.81 2.24 -2.78
CA TRP A 17 -6.23 3.58 -2.36
C TRP A 17 -7.60 3.59 -1.67
N ASN A 18 -8.52 2.72 -2.08
CA ASN A 18 -9.79 2.55 -1.38
C ASN A 18 -9.58 2.05 0.05
N GLU A 19 -8.78 0.99 0.21
CA GLU A 19 -8.46 0.42 1.51
C GLU A 19 -7.71 1.41 2.41
N PHE A 20 -6.77 2.16 1.85
CA PHE A 20 -6.03 3.22 2.53
C PHE A 20 -6.97 4.30 3.08
N LYS A 21 -7.89 4.80 2.24
CA LYS A 21 -8.86 5.81 2.67
C LYS A 21 -9.78 5.30 3.78
N VAL A 22 -10.30 4.09 3.66
CA VAL A 22 -11.26 3.53 4.63
C VAL A 22 -10.60 3.10 5.94
N SER A 23 -9.45 2.43 5.86
CA SER A 23 -8.82 1.77 7.01
C SER A 23 -7.79 2.64 7.72
N TRP A 24 -7.28 3.68 7.06
CA TRP A 24 -6.30 4.61 7.64
C TRP A 24 -6.90 6.00 7.77
N ILE A 25 -7.21 6.67 6.67
CA ILE A 25 -7.59 8.09 6.72
C ILE A 25 -8.89 8.31 7.53
N ARG A 26 -9.91 7.47 7.36
CA ARG A 26 -11.17 7.60 8.11
C ARG A 26 -11.07 7.24 9.59
N THR A 27 -10.04 6.52 10.02
CA THR A 27 -9.86 6.13 11.43
C THR A 27 -9.03 7.13 12.22
N GLN A 28 -8.43 8.12 11.53
CA GLN A 28 -7.50 9.07 12.11
C GLN A 28 -8.19 10.42 12.35
N PRO A 29 -7.74 11.21 13.34
CA PRO A 29 -8.24 12.57 13.52
C PRO A 29 -8.03 13.42 12.26
N GLN A 30 -8.98 14.30 11.98
CA GLN A 30 -8.88 15.15 10.80
C GLN A 30 -7.68 16.11 10.93
N PRO A 31 -6.72 16.07 9.98
CA PRO A 31 -5.55 16.94 10.03
C PRO A 31 -5.98 18.40 9.84
N GLN A 32 -5.46 19.27 10.71
CA GLN A 32 -5.78 20.71 10.73
C GLN A 32 -4.86 21.53 9.82
N THR A 33 -3.73 20.96 9.40
CA THR A 33 -2.74 21.62 8.55
C THR A 33 -2.34 20.73 7.39
N TYR A 34 -1.86 21.36 6.31
CA TYR A 34 -1.33 20.64 5.17
C TYR A 34 -0.15 19.74 5.55
N GLN A 35 0.74 20.21 6.43
CA GLN A 35 1.87 19.42 6.91
C GLN A 35 1.41 18.18 7.70
N ALA A 36 0.40 18.33 8.56
CA ALA A 36 -0.16 17.19 9.29
C ALA A 36 -0.82 16.18 8.34
N LEU A 37 -1.46 16.64 7.26
CA LEU A 37 -2.00 15.76 6.23
C LEU A 37 -0.89 14.98 5.51
N ILE A 38 0.22 15.63 5.14
CA ILE A 38 1.36 14.94 4.52
C ILE A 38 1.90 13.86 5.47
N GLN A 39 2.16 14.22 6.72
CA GLN A 39 2.69 13.27 7.71
C GLN A 39 1.75 12.08 7.88
N LEU A 40 0.44 12.31 7.99
CA LEU A 40 -0.55 11.24 8.08
C LEU A 40 -0.51 10.29 6.88
N ILE A 41 -0.29 10.83 5.69
CA ILE A 41 -0.18 10.04 4.46
C ILE A 41 1.13 9.23 4.45
N GLU A 42 2.26 9.84 4.79
CA GLU A 42 3.57 9.18 4.86
C GLU A 42 3.59 8.04 5.89
N GLU A 43 3.04 8.27 7.08
CA GLU A 43 2.89 7.25 8.11
C GLU A 43 2.02 6.09 7.63
N GLY A 44 0.92 6.39 6.94
CA GLY A 44 0.08 5.36 6.35
C GLY A 44 0.81 4.55 5.29
N ILE A 45 1.55 5.20 4.38
CA ILE A 45 2.33 4.53 3.34
C ILE A 45 3.36 3.60 4.00
N ASN A 46 4.08 4.08 5.01
CA ASN A 46 5.04 3.26 5.77
C ASN A 46 4.35 2.08 6.48
N TYR A 47 3.20 2.32 7.10
CA TYR A 47 2.44 1.27 7.77
C TYR A 47 2.04 0.15 6.81
N PHE A 48 1.44 0.48 5.67
CA PHE A 48 0.98 -0.53 4.71
C PHE A 48 2.13 -1.24 4.00
N ASN A 49 3.26 -0.57 3.78
CA ASN A 49 4.41 -1.12 3.03
C ASN A 49 5.38 -1.93 3.90
N SER A 50 5.70 -1.42 5.09
CA SER A 50 6.85 -1.86 5.88
C SER A 50 6.45 -2.48 7.22
N ILE A 51 5.23 -2.26 7.70
CA ILE A 51 4.79 -2.72 9.03
C ILE A 51 3.70 -3.80 8.92
N ARG A 52 2.72 -3.61 8.03
CA ARG A 52 1.54 -4.46 7.94
C ARG A 52 1.86 -5.85 7.40
N ARG A 53 1.91 -6.83 8.29
CA ARG A 53 2.06 -8.25 7.95
C ARG A 53 0.71 -8.87 7.56
N SER A 54 0.74 -9.85 6.68
CA SER A 54 -0.47 -10.57 6.25
C SER A 54 -0.20 -12.06 6.15
N ALA A 55 -1.12 -12.88 6.70
CA ALA A 55 -1.06 -14.33 6.56
C ALA A 55 -1.07 -14.77 5.08
N LYS A 56 -1.75 -14.01 4.20
CA LYS A 56 -1.76 -14.26 2.75
C LYS A 56 -0.39 -14.08 2.08
N ARG A 57 0.55 -13.40 2.75
CA ARG A 57 1.94 -13.20 2.29
C ARG A 57 2.93 -13.97 3.18
N ASN A 58 2.51 -15.10 3.76
CA ASN A 58 3.33 -15.88 4.69
C ASN A 58 3.85 -15.07 5.90
N GLY A 59 3.06 -14.10 6.38
CA GLY A 59 3.45 -13.24 7.49
C GLY A 59 4.43 -12.12 7.10
N LEU A 60 4.75 -11.96 5.81
CA LEU A 60 5.64 -10.92 5.32
C LEU A 60 4.93 -9.58 5.13
N THR A 61 5.72 -8.52 5.25
CA THR A 61 5.35 -7.18 4.78
C THR A 61 5.40 -7.17 3.25
N PRO A 62 4.67 -6.28 2.57
CA PRO A 62 4.73 -6.23 1.12
C PRO A 62 6.13 -5.88 0.57
N GLU A 63 6.93 -5.08 1.28
CA GLU A 63 8.34 -4.88 0.90
C GLU A 63 9.18 -6.15 1.03
N GLU A 64 9.06 -6.89 2.15
CA GLU A 64 9.74 -8.17 2.32
C GLU A 64 9.34 -9.17 1.23
N TYR A 65 8.04 -9.25 0.93
CA TYR A 65 7.50 -10.10 -0.13
C TYR A 65 8.07 -9.74 -1.50
N ARG A 66 8.13 -8.44 -1.82
CA ARG A 66 8.73 -7.94 -3.07
C ARG A 66 10.22 -8.27 -3.16
N ASN A 67 10.96 -8.06 -2.07
CA ASN A 67 12.39 -8.36 -2.01
C ASN A 67 12.68 -9.86 -2.17
N GLN A 68 11.84 -10.74 -1.61
CA GLN A 68 11.95 -12.18 -1.84
C GLN A 68 11.68 -12.56 -3.30
N ALA A 69 10.67 -11.94 -3.93
CA ALA A 69 10.38 -12.18 -5.34
C ALA A 69 11.57 -11.79 -6.24
N PHE A 70 12.19 -10.64 -5.99
CA PHE A 70 13.40 -10.23 -6.72
C PHE A 70 14.57 -11.18 -6.51
N LYS A 71 14.83 -11.62 -5.27
CA LYS A 71 15.88 -12.61 -4.99
C LYS A 71 15.66 -13.91 -5.76
N LYS A 72 14.42 -14.42 -5.79
CA LYS A 72 14.07 -15.62 -6.57
C LYS A 72 14.32 -15.44 -8.07
N GLN A 73 14.02 -14.27 -8.62
CA GLN A 73 14.24 -13.98 -10.04
C GLN A 73 15.73 -13.93 -10.43
N ILE A 74 16.60 -13.47 -9.53
CA ILE A 74 18.06 -13.40 -9.78
C ILE A 74 18.72 -14.79 -9.66
N THR A 75 18.13 -15.69 -8.87
CA THR A 75 18.71 -17.02 -8.57
C THR A 75 18.17 -18.13 -9.49
N ALA A 76 17.28 -17.81 -10.43
CA ALA A 76 16.68 -18.73 -11.40
C ALA A 76 17.23 -18.49 -12.80
#